data_AF-A0A1A8AC87-F1
#
_entry.id   AF-A0A1A8AC87-F1
#
_cell.length_a   1.000
_cell.length_b   1.000
_cell.length_c   1.000
_cell.angle_alpha   90.00
_cell.angle_beta   90.00
_cell.angle_gamma   90.00
#
_symmetry.space_group_name_H-M   'P 1'
#
loop_
_entity.id
_entity.type
_entity.pdbx_description
1 polymer ?
#
loop_
_entity_poly.entity_id
_entity_poly.type
_entity_poly.pdbx_seq_one_letter_code
_entity_poly.pdbx_strand_id
1 'polypeptide(L)' 'DVLKPYVQLMSQSAKTMLDKWESYAHTDKTFELFEHVSLMTLDTILQCAFSCKTNCQTEGGNNAYIKAVYELSDLA' A
#
# COMPACT_ATOMS: atom_id res chain seq x y z
N ASP A 1 21.39 2.49 -12.05
CA ASP A 1 21.75 2.04 -10.68
C ASP A 1 21.05 2.75 -9.51
N VAL A 2 20.56 3.99 -9.65
CA VAL A 2 19.99 4.75 -8.51
C VAL A 2 18.80 4.05 -7.83
N LEU A 3 17.95 3.35 -8.58
CA LEU A 3 16.75 2.71 -8.01
C LEU A 3 16.98 1.32 -7.39
N LYS A 4 18.13 0.69 -7.64
CA LYS A 4 18.40 -0.69 -7.17
C LYS A 4 18.23 -0.88 -5.66
N PRO A 5 18.64 0.05 -4.78
CA PRO A 5 18.46 -0.11 -3.33
C PRO A 5 16.98 -0.20 -2.91
N TYR A 6 16.06 0.38 -3.67
CA TYR A 6 14.64 0.42 -3.34
C TYR A 6 13.89 -0.86 -3.70
N VAL A 7 14.47 -1.75 -4.51
CA VAL A 7 13.83 -3.01 -4.93
C VAL A 7 13.42 -3.86 -3.73
N GLN A 8 14.23 -3.86 -2.65
CA GLN A 8 13.89 -4.58 -1.42
C GLN A 8 12.67 -3.97 -0.72
N LEU A 9 12.56 -2.64 -0.67
CA LEU A 9 11.41 -1.95 -0.08
C LEU A 9 10.14 -2.20 -0.90
N MET A 10 10.23 -2.08 -2.22
CA MET A 10 9.13 -2.41 -3.14
C MET A 10 8.65 -3.85 -2.95
N SER A 11 9.59 -4.81 -2.84
CA SER A 11 9.25 -6.20 -2.61
C SER A 11 8.61 -6.45 -1.24
N GLN A 12 9.00 -5.70 -0.20
CA GLN A 12 8.39 -5.79 1.12
C GLN A 12 6.95 -5.26 1.11
N SER A 13 6.72 -4.08 0.50
CA SER A 13 5.37 -3.54 0.35
C SER A 13 4.47 -4.46 -0.48
N ALA A 14 4.99 -5.03 -1.58
CA ALA A 14 4.25 -6.02 -2.38
C ALA A 14 3.92 -7.29 -1.59
N LYS A 15 4.85 -7.79 -0.76
CA LYS A 15 4.61 -8.95 0.10
C LYS A 15 3.46 -8.70 1.08
N THR A 16 3.43 -7.56 1.75
CA THR A 16 2.33 -7.21 2.67
C THR A 16 0.96 -7.20 1.98
N MET A 17 0.90 -6.76 0.71
CA MET A 17 -0.33 -6.83 -0.08
C MET A 17 -0.72 -8.29 -0.39
N LEU A 18 0.24 -9.11 -0.83
CA LEU A 18 0.03 -10.52 -1.15
C LEU A 18 -0.41 -11.35 0.05
N ASP A 19 0.18 -11.10 1.23
CA ASP A 19 -0.21 -11.76 2.49
C ASP A 19 -1.70 -11.54 2.81
N LYS A 20 -2.27 -10.38 2.44
CA LYS A 20 -3.71 -10.14 2.56
C LYS A 20 -4.50 -10.89 1.50
N TRP A 21 -4.02 -10.88 0.26
CA TRP A 21 -4.67 -11.57 -0.85
C TRP A 21 -4.77 -13.08 -0.63
N GLU A 22 -3.80 -13.67 0.08
CA GLU A 22 -3.81 -15.07 0.50
C GLU A 22 -5.08 -15.44 1.30
N SER A 23 -5.61 -14.50 2.11
CA SER A 23 -6.85 -14.71 2.86
C SER A 23 -8.09 -14.81 1.96
N TYR A 24 -8.07 -14.21 0.77
CA TYR A 24 -9.15 -14.28 -0.21
C TYR A 24 -9.01 -15.47 -1.16
N ALA A 25 -7.77 -15.90 -1.44
CA ALA A 25 -7.47 -16.96 -2.40
C ALA A 25 -8.19 -18.29 -2.12
N HIS A 26 -8.53 -18.55 -0.86
CA HIS A 26 -9.20 -19.77 -0.43
C HIS A 26 -10.72 -19.65 -0.29
N THR A 27 -11.30 -18.50 -0.67
CA THR A 27 -12.70 -18.18 -0.38
C THR A 27 -13.65 -18.27 -1.58
N ASP A 28 -13.13 -18.44 -2.79
CA ASP A 28 -13.86 -18.32 -4.06
C ASP A 28 -14.66 -17.00 -4.23
N LYS A 29 -14.35 -15.99 -3.41
CA LYS A 29 -14.99 -14.67 -3.47
C LYS A 29 -14.16 -13.71 -4.31
N THR A 30 -14.86 -12.90 -5.09
CA THR A 30 -14.27 -11.70 -5.72
C THR A 30 -14.04 -10.63 -4.67
N PHE A 31 -12.96 -9.87 -4.79
CA PHE A 31 -12.68 -8.71 -3.96
C PHE A 31 -12.09 -7.56 -4.81
N GLU A 32 -12.17 -6.35 -4.26
CA GLU A 32 -11.72 -5.11 -4.88
C GLU A 32 -10.18 -5.03 -4.81
N LEU A 33 -9.50 -4.64 -5.90
CA LEU A 33 -8.02 -4.62 -5.99
C LEU A 33 -7.42 -3.21 -5.88
N PHE A 34 -8.17 -2.20 -6.32
CA PHE A 34 -7.73 -0.81 -6.43
C PHE A 34 -7.27 -0.25 -5.09
N GLU A 35 -8.01 -0.45 -4.01
CA GLU A 35 -7.63 0.01 -2.68
C GLU A 35 -6.33 -0.65 -2.23
N HIS A 36 -6.21 -1.97 -2.39
CA HIS A 36 -5.02 -2.72 -2.00
C HIS A 36 -3.77 -2.24 -2.76
N VAL A 37 -3.88 -2.08 -4.08
CA VAL A 37 -2.77 -1.63 -4.93
C VAL A 37 -2.42 -0.17 -4.66
N SER A 38 -3.43 0.68 -4.41
CA SER A 38 -3.22 2.10 -4.08
C SER A 38 -2.45 2.27 -2.77
N LEU A 39 -2.85 1.53 -1.72
CA LEU A 39 -2.16 1.56 -0.43
C LEU A 39 -0.73 1.00 -0.52
N MET A 40 -0.52 -0.08 -1.27
CA MET A 40 0.82 -0.65 -1.51
C MET A 40 1.72 0.32 -2.27
N THR A 41 1.18 1.00 -3.29
CA THR A 41 1.89 2.00 -4.08
C THR A 41 2.29 3.19 -3.20
N LEU A 42 1.35 3.68 -2.40
CA LEU A 42 1.62 4.79 -1.49
C LEU A 42 2.70 4.44 -0.47
N ASP A 43 2.57 3.28 0.18
CA ASP A 43 3.55 2.76 1.13
C ASP A 43 4.95 2.65 0.51
N THR A 44 5.03 2.12 -0.72
CA THR A 44 6.28 2.05 -1.49
C THR A 44 6.89 3.44 -1.71
N ILE A 45 6.09 4.43 -2.12
CA ILE A 45 6.56 5.80 -2.38
C ILE A 45 7.07 6.44 -1.09
N LEU A 46 6.33 6.33 0.02
CA LEU A 46 6.70 6.88 1.31
C LEU A 46 8.02 6.29 1.82
N GLN A 47 8.20 4.98 1.69
CA GLN A 47 9.43 4.31 2.08
C GLN A 47 10.61 4.67 1.17
N CYS A 48 10.42 4.69 -0.15
CA CYS A 48 11.51 4.91 -1.09
C CYS A 48 11.94 6.39 -1.19
N ALA A 49 10.98 7.31 -1.34
CA ALA A 49 11.27 8.72 -1.59
C ALA A 49 11.46 9.53 -0.29
N PHE A 50 10.75 9.16 0.78
CA PHE A 50 10.71 9.94 2.02
C PHE A 50 11.37 9.21 3.20
N SER A 51 11.78 7.95 3.02
CA SER A 51 12.29 7.10 4.12
C SER A 51 11.31 6.99 5.29
N CYS A 52 10.02 7.22 5.03
CA CYS A 52 8.95 7.15 6.00
C CYS A 52 8.41 5.73 6.04
N LYS A 53 8.65 5.03 7.14
CA LYS A 53 8.02 3.74 7.37
C LYS A 53 6.60 3.98 7.88
N THR A 54 5.63 3.68 7.04
CA THR A 54 4.22 3.77 7.39
C THR A 54 3.60 2.38 7.37
N ASN A 55 2.55 2.18 8.14
CA ASN A 55 1.75 0.97 8.10
C ASN A 55 0.50 1.20 7.24
N CYS A 56 0.64 1.99 6.16
CA CYS A 56 -0.48 2.46 5.35
C CYS A 56 -1.39 1.32 4.88
N GLN A 57 -0.77 0.18 4.55
CA GLN A 57 -1.48 -1.00 4.14
C GLN A 57 -2.32 -1.62 5.28
N THR A 58 -1.87 -1.63 6.54
CA THR A 58 -2.54 -2.36 7.62
C THR A 58 -3.37 -1.46 8.54
N GLU A 59 -2.99 -0.20 8.71
CA GLU A 59 -3.73 0.80 9.48
C GLU A 59 -4.88 1.42 8.69
N GLY A 60 -4.86 1.31 7.35
CA GLY A 60 -5.92 1.80 6.48
C GLY A 60 -6.28 3.28 6.73
N GLY A 61 -7.57 3.59 6.72
CA GLY A 61 -8.09 4.95 6.95
C GLY A 61 -7.84 5.54 8.35
N ASN A 62 -7.27 4.78 9.29
CA ASN A 62 -6.86 5.31 10.60
C ASN A 62 -5.55 6.10 10.52
N ASN A 63 -4.79 5.97 9.44
CA ASN A 63 -3.60 6.78 9.23
C ASN A 63 -4.00 8.18 8.73
N ALA A 64 -3.59 9.23 9.47
CA ALA A 64 -3.96 10.61 9.16
C ALA A 64 -3.56 11.05 7.74
N TYR A 65 -2.42 10.55 7.24
CA TYR A 65 -1.97 10.85 5.88
C TYR A 65 -2.88 10.19 4.83
N ILE A 66 -3.23 8.91 5.01
CA ILE A 66 -4.16 8.22 4.10
C ILE A 66 -5.50 8.92 4.05
N LYS A 67 -6.04 9.27 5.23
CA LYS A 67 -7.32 9.97 5.33
C LYS A 67 -7.29 11.29 4.55
N ALA A 68 -6.25 12.09 4.72
CA ALA A 68 -6.10 13.34 3.98
C ALA A 68 -6.00 13.12 2.46
N VAL A 69 -5.31 12.06 2.00
CA VAL A 69 -5.22 11.72 0.56
C VAL A 69 -6.59 11.33 -0.01
N TYR A 70 -7.39 10.53 0.71
CA TYR A 70 -8.73 10.18 0.27
C TYR A 70 -9.66 11.39 0.25
N GLU A 71 -9.66 12.21 1.30
CA GLU A 71 -10.45 13.45 1.34
C GLU A 71 -10.10 14.37 0.17
N LEU A 72 -8.82 14.50 -0.18
CA LEU A 72 -8.39 15.27 -1.36
C LEU A 72 -8.83 14.65 -2.68
N SER A 73 -8.89 13.32 -2.77
CA SER A 73 -9.28 12.60 -3.98
C SER A 73 -10.80 12.67 -4.22
N ASP A 74 -11.60 12.68 -3.15
CA ASP A 74 -13.06 12.83 -3.20
C ASP A 74 -13.50 14.27 -3.48
N LEU A 75 -12.63 15.26 -3.23
CA LEU A 75 -12.87 16.67 -3.55
C LEU A 75 -12.62 17.02 -5.03
N ALA A 76 -12.01 16.10 -5.81
CA ALA A 76 -11.63 16.29 -7.21
C ALA A 76 -12.72 15.77 -8.17
#